data_AF-A0A2S0UAR1-F1
#
_entry.id   AF-A0A2S0UAR1-F1
#
_cell.length_a   1.000
_cell.length_b   1.000
_cell.length_c   1.000
_cell.angle_alpha   90.00
_cell.angle_beta   90.00
_cell.angle_gamma   90.00
#
_symmetry.space_group_name_H-M   'P 1'
#
loop_
_entity.id
_entity.type
_entity.pdbx_description
1 polymer ?
#
loop_
_entity_poly.entity_id
_entity_poly.type
_entity_poly.pdbx_seq_one_letter_code
_entity_poly.pdbx_strand_id
1 'polypeptide(L)'
;MKFTCKCGHVIRDNTDYLPYKGHMIADQDLFDFLDAVDEAIEQSGQEPVDIEEAVMRIRNLAYELTQPFYQCVACGRLFSTNDEYAQTSPFDGKSVLSSALGENWKRPLIGDWRDSREGPIKGYLWCQGTTSEQTYEFDQYELLEEHYWRLFHELSGKNTLRSALLKKNYTEIHIWPSE
;
A
#
# COMPACT_ATOMS: atom_id res chain seq x y z
N MET A 1 -12.24 22.24 8.53
CA MET A 1 -13.41 21.72 7.79
C MET A 1 -14.65 21.67 8.70
N LYS A 2 -15.87 21.78 8.16
CA LYS A 2 -17.12 21.54 8.90
C LYS A 2 -18.05 20.74 8.02
N PHE A 3 -18.69 19.71 8.57
CA PHE A 3 -19.66 18.91 7.83
C PHE A 3 -20.78 18.44 8.75
N THR A 4 -21.95 18.18 8.18
CA THR A 4 -23.16 17.86 8.91
C THR A 4 -23.43 16.37 8.81
N CYS A 5 -23.49 15.68 9.95
CA CYS A 5 -23.90 14.28 9.99
C CYS A 5 -25.38 14.16 9.57
N LYS A 6 -25.78 13.03 8.96
CA LYS A 6 -27.19 12.71 8.67
C LYS A 6 -28.14 12.77 9.88
N CYS A 7 -27.63 12.78 11.12
CA CYS A 7 -28.45 13.00 12.33
C CYS A 7 -28.67 14.49 12.67
N GLY A 8 -28.15 15.42 11.86
CA GLY A 8 -28.21 16.87 12.06
C GLY A 8 -27.08 17.46 12.91
N HIS A 9 -26.21 16.63 13.51
CA HIS A 9 -25.08 17.13 14.30
C HIS A 9 -23.95 17.66 13.40
N VAL A 10 -23.36 18.79 13.75
CA VAL A 10 -22.25 19.40 13.01
C VAL A 10 -20.92 18.95 13.58
N ILE A 11 -20.12 18.24 12.78
CA ILE A 11 -18.75 17.84 13.11
C ILE A 11 -17.80 18.93 12.62
N ARG A 12 -16.83 19.30 13.47
CA ARG A 12 -15.88 20.38 13.20
C ARG A 12 -14.47 19.80 13.20
N ASP A 13 -13.67 20.18 12.22
CA ASP A 13 -12.24 19.90 12.17
C ASP A 13 -11.51 21.23 12.10
N ASN A 14 -11.17 21.80 13.24
CA ASN A 14 -10.63 23.16 13.35
C ASN A 14 -9.32 23.22 14.17
N THR A 15 -8.89 22.11 14.74
CA THR A 15 -7.70 21.99 15.58
C THR A 15 -7.22 20.55 15.57
N ASP A 16 -5.99 20.33 16.01
CA ASP A 16 -5.44 19.00 16.30
C ASP A 16 -6.00 18.43 17.62
N TYR A 17 -5.70 17.16 17.88
CA TYR A 17 -6.08 16.43 19.12
C TYR A 17 -7.59 16.32 19.37
N LEU A 18 -8.38 16.26 18.30
CA LEU A 18 -9.82 16.08 18.40
C LEU A 18 -10.14 14.64 18.85
N PRO A 19 -10.94 14.44 19.92
CA PRO A 19 -11.22 13.11 20.48
C PRO A 19 -12.13 12.25 19.58
N TYR A 20 -12.67 12.84 18.52
CA TYR A 20 -13.55 12.20 17.56
C TYR A 20 -12.93 12.13 16.15
N LYS A 21 -11.64 12.46 16.01
CA LYS A 21 -10.88 12.33 14.76
C LYS A 21 -9.84 11.23 14.91
N GLY A 22 -9.81 10.31 13.95
CA GLY A 22 -8.81 9.27 13.83
C GLY A 22 -8.15 9.31 12.44
N HIS A 23 -7.11 8.53 12.27
CA HIS A 23 -6.38 8.40 11.01
C HIS A 23 -6.36 6.92 10.63
N MET A 24 -6.74 6.63 9.40
CA MET A 24 -6.67 5.29 8.81
C MET A 24 -5.52 5.26 7.81
N ILE A 25 -4.76 4.17 7.84
CA ILE A 25 -3.68 3.89 6.91
C ILE A 25 -4.01 2.57 6.18
N ALA A 26 -3.85 2.54 4.86
CA ALA A 26 -4.01 1.30 4.09
C ALA A 26 -2.88 0.33 4.42
N ASP A 27 -3.10 -0.99 4.27
CA ASP A 27 -2.06 -1.99 4.54
C ASP A 27 -0.81 -1.75 3.68
N GLN A 28 -1.02 -1.45 2.40
CA GLN A 28 0.00 -1.03 1.45
C GLN A 28 0.83 0.15 1.92
N ASP A 29 0.18 1.16 2.49
CA ASP A 29 0.82 2.38 2.99
C ASP A 29 1.48 2.17 4.36
N LEU A 30 0.96 1.25 5.18
CA LEU A 30 1.52 0.95 6.49
C LEU A 30 2.93 0.38 6.33
N PHE A 31 3.13 -0.55 5.40
CA PHE A 31 4.47 -1.06 5.12
C PHE A 31 5.40 0.03 4.55
N ASP A 32 4.90 0.94 3.71
CA ASP A 32 5.69 2.09 3.23
C ASP A 32 6.13 3.01 4.37
N PHE A 33 5.23 3.22 5.32
CA PHE A 33 5.52 4.00 6.51
C PHE A 33 6.58 3.33 7.39
N LEU A 34 6.48 2.01 7.60
CA LEU A 34 7.44 1.25 8.40
C LEU A 34 8.82 1.21 7.74
N ASP A 35 8.89 0.93 6.44
CA ASP A 35 10.13 0.95 5.65
C ASP A 35 10.82 2.32 5.78
N ALA A 36 10.05 3.41 5.66
CA ALA A 36 10.59 4.77 5.81
C ALA A 36 11.11 5.05 7.24
N VAL A 37 10.44 4.53 8.27
CA VAL A 37 10.88 4.63 9.67
C VAL A 37 12.21 3.89 9.86
N ASP A 38 12.32 2.67 9.33
CA ASP A 38 13.56 1.89 9.39
C ASP A 38 14.70 2.62 8.67
N GLU A 39 14.47 3.14 7.46
CA GLU A 39 15.44 3.98 6.74
C GLU A 39 15.84 5.23 7.54
N ALA A 40 14.90 5.89 8.21
CA ALA A 40 15.20 7.05 9.04
C ALA A 40 16.08 6.70 10.25
N ILE A 41 15.91 5.51 10.82
CA ILE A 41 16.71 5.02 11.94
C ILE A 41 18.11 4.59 11.48
N GLU A 42 18.18 3.86 10.37
CA GLU A 42 19.42 3.23 9.90
C GLU A 42 20.31 4.18 9.10
N GLN A 43 19.73 5.14 8.40
CA GLN A 43 20.42 5.97 7.40
C GLN A 43 20.41 7.47 7.73
N SER A 44 19.86 7.88 8.88
CA SER A 44 20.01 9.28 9.30
C SER A 44 21.47 9.60 9.62
N GLY A 45 21.92 10.78 9.20
CA GLY A 45 23.20 11.31 9.63
C GLY A 45 23.22 11.55 11.15
N GLN A 46 24.42 11.64 11.72
CA GLN A 46 24.58 11.79 13.18
C GLN A 46 24.40 13.24 13.64
N GLU A 47 24.38 14.20 12.72
CA GLU A 47 24.23 15.60 13.07
C GLU A 47 22.76 15.91 13.39
N PRO A 48 22.48 16.82 14.35
CA PRO A 48 21.12 17.18 14.72
C PRO A 48 20.23 17.60 13.54
N VAL A 49 20.82 18.23 12.51
CA VAL A 49 20.11 18.64 11.30
C VAL A 49 19.63 17.45 10.47
N ASP A 50 20.44 16.39 10.36
CA ASP A 50 20.09 15.18 9.60
C ASP A 50 18.95 14.41 10.31
N ILE A 51 19.01 14.37 11.64
CA ILE A 51 17.96 13.76 12.47
C ILE A 51 16.65 14.55 12.34
N GLU A 52 16.72 15.88 12.38
CA GLU A 52 15.54 16.74 12.21
C GLU A 52 14.91 16.54 10.83
N GLU A 53 15.73 16.48 9.77
CA GLU A 53 15.27 16.22 8.40
C GLU A 53 14.57 14.85 8.29
N ALA A 54 15.17 13.79 8.85
CA ALA A 54 14.58 12.46 8.87
C ALA A 54 13.24 12.44 9.63
N VAL A 55 13.16 13.07 10.80
CA VAL A 55 11.92 13.17 11.60
C VAL A 55 10.85 13.96 10.84
N MET A 56 11.20 15.06 10.19
CA MET A 56 10.27 15.84 9.38
C MET A 56 9.74 15.03 8.20
N ARG A 57 10.58 14.25 7.53
CA ARG A 57 10.17 13.34 6.44
C ARG A 57 9.12 12.34 6.92
N ILE A 58 9.34 11.66 8.05
CA ILE A 58 8.38 10.70 8.62
C ILE A 58 7.06 11.37 8.99
N ARG A 59 7.10 12.56 9.59
CA ARG A 59 5.88 13.31 9.92
C ARG A 59 5.07 13.66 8.68
N ASN A 60 5.73 14.15 7.63
CA ASN A 60 5.05 14.47 6.38
C ASN A 60 4.46 13.22 5.73
N LEU A 61 5.21 12.11 5.70
CA LEU A 61 4.74 10.85 5.16
C LEU A 61 3.51 10.32 5.91
N ALA A 62 3.48 10.42 7.24
CA ALA A 62 2.30 10.05 8.02
C ALA A 62 1.04 10.84 7.63
N TYR A 63 1.18 12.12 7.25
CA TYR A 63 0.05 12.91 6.75
C TYR A 63 -0.35 12.53 5.33
N GLU A 64 0.59 12.19 4.46
CA GLU A 64 0.33 11.79 3.06
C GLU A 64 -0.35 10.43 2.97
N LEU A 65 0.06 9.48 3.82
CA LEU A 65 -0.40 8.10 3.80
C LEU A 65 -1.68 7.86 4.62
N THR A 66 -2.09 8.82 5.45
CA THR A 66 -3.29 8.66 6.29
C THR A 66 -4.50 9.40 5.76
N GLN A 67 -5.64 8.73 5.84
CA GLN A 67 -6.96 9.31 5.58
C GLN A 67 -7.63 9.65 6.93
N PRO A 68 -8.09 10.89 7.15
CA PRO A 68 -8.76 11.26 8.39
C PRO A 68 -10.18 10.68 8.42
N PHE A 69 -10.50 10.00 9.51
CA PHE A 69 -11.85 9.55 9.85
C PHE A 69 -12.40 10.34 11.04
N TYR A 70 -13.71 10.46 11.08
CA TYR A 70 -14.41 11.19 12.14
C TYR A 70 -15.57 10.38 12.66
N GLN A 71 -15.77 10.41 13.98
CA GLN A 71 -16.94 9.85 14.62
C GLN A 71 -17.91 10.97 15.01
N CYS A 72 -19.19 10.83 14.68
CA CYS A 72 -20.21 11.73 15.19
C CYS A 72 -20.39 11.52 16.69
N VAL A 73 -20.08 12.52 17.51
CA VAL A 73 -20.22 12.45 18.97
C VAL A 73 -21.68 12.31 19.44
N ALA A 74 -22.66 12.62 18.59
CA ALA A 74 -24.08 12.52 18.92
C ALA A 74 -24.69 11.14 18.62
N CYS A 75 -24.24 10.45 17.57
CA CYS A 75 -24.86 9.19 17.11
C CYS A 75 -23.88 8.07 16.76
N GLY A 76 -22.57 8.29 16.89
CA GLY A 76 -21.52 7.29 16.69
C GLY A 76 -21.17 6.95 15.23
N ARG A 77 -21.87 7.53 14.23
CA ARG A 77 -21.57 7.28 12.80
C ARG A 77 -20.17 7.74 12.42
N LEU A 78 -19.49 6.95 11.61
CA LEU A 78 -18.18 7.28 11.06
C LEU A 78 -18.29 8.04 9.73
N PHE A 79 -17.27 8.84 9.42
CA PHE A 79 -17.09 9.65 8.22
C PHE A 79 -15.61 9.67 7.85
N SER A 80 -15.28 9.91 6.59
CA SER A 80 -13.94 10.30 6.14
C SER A 80 -14.11 11.34 5.04
N THR A 81 -13.01 12.02 4.70
CA THR A 81 -13.00 13.19 3.83
C THR A 81 -13.43 12.94 2.38
N ASN A 82 -13.50 11.69 1.93
CA ASN A 82 -13.82 11.35 0.55
C ASN A 82 -15.29 10.99 0.27
N ASP A 83 -16.12 10.76 1.28
CA ASP A 83 -17.59 10.65 1.14
C ASP A 83 -18.21 10.46 2.54
N GLU A 84 -19.48 10.79 2.73
CA GLU A 84 -20.17 10.44 3.98
C GLU A 84 -20.21 8.91 4.16
N TYR A 85 -19.47 8.34 5.13
CA TYR A 85 -19.48 6.90 5.47
C TYR A 85 -20.78 6.46 6.17
N ALA A 86 -21.87 7.16 5.90
CA ALA A 86 -23.22 6.73 6.20
C ALA A 86 -23.83 5.98 4.99
N GLN A 87 -23.05 5.13 4.32
CA GLN A 87 -23.59 4.14 3.40
C GLN A 87 -23.77 2.81 4.13
N THR A 88 -25.03 2.36 4.19
CA THR A 88 -25.42 0.99 4.54
C THR A 88 -25.28 0.03 3.35
N SER A 89 -24.81 0.55 2.21
CA SER A 89 -24.53 -0.19 0.98
C SER A 89 -23.03 -0.49 0.90
N PRO A 90 -22.62 -1.60 0.24
CA PRO A 90 -21.22 -1.87 -0.05
C PRO A 90 -20.56 -0.66 -0.74
N PHE A 91 -19.27 -0.45 -0.51
CA PHE A 91 -18.50 0.59 -1.20
C PHE A 91 -18.52 0.33 -2.72
N ASP A 92 -19.32 1.09 -3.46
CA ASP A 92 -19.26 1.12 -4.93
C ASP A 92 -18.19 2.13 -5.36
N GLY A 93 -16.99 1.65 -5.73
CA GLY A 93 -15.92 2.51 -6.27
C GLY A 93 -14.49 2.16 -5.81
N LYS A 94 -13.59 3.16 -5.89
CA LYS A 94 -12.19 3.05 -5.45
C LYS A 94 -12.14 2.57 -4.00
N SER A 95 -11.39 1.51 -3.74
CA SER A 95 -11.20 0.96 -2.39
C SER A 95 -10.60 2.02 -1.48
N VAL A 96 -11.32 2.33 -0.40
CA VAL A 96 -10.86 3.22 0.68
C VAL A 96 -9.63 2.64 1.39
N LEU A 97 -9.40 1.33 1.26
CA LEU A 97 -8.30 0.59 1.87
C LEU A 97 -7.13 0.35 0.91
N SER A 98 -7.15 0.96 -0.28
CA SER A 98 -6.01 0.97 -1.19
C SER A 98 -5.06 2.12 -0.85
N SER A 99 -3.80 1.99 -1.28
CA SER A 99 -2.77 3.01 -1.08
C SER A 99 -3.24 4.41 -1.47
N ALA A 100 -2.89 5.42 -0.66
CA ALA A 100 -3.06 6.84 -0.96
C ALA A 100 -2.31 7.26 -2.24
N LEU A 101 -1.27 6.52 -2.62
CA LEU A 101 -0.51 6.72 -3.86
C LEU A 101 -1.25 6.19 -5.10
N GLY A 102 -2.32 5.40 -4.92
CA GLY A 102 -3.11 4.83 -6.01
C GLY A 102 -2.26 4.05 -7.00
N GLU A 103 -2.40 4.34 -8.29
CA GLU A 103 -1.64 3.65 -9.36
C GLU A 103 -0.12 3.87 -9.27
N ASN A 104 0.34 4.88 -8.53
CA ASN A 104 1.76 5.14 -8.32
C ASN A 104 2.35 4.30 -7.18
N TRP A 105 1.52 3.53 -6.44
CA TRP A 105 2.03 2.67 -5.39
C TRP A 105 2.97 1.61 -5.96
N LYS A 106 4.16 1.52 -5.35
CA LYS A 106 5.20 0.60 -5.79
C LYS A 106 4.87 -0.81 -5.30
N ARG A 107 4.69 -1.73 -6.24
CA ARG A 107 4.26 -3.10 -5.98
C ARG A 107 5.40 -4.11 -6.10
N PRO A 108 5.42 -5.14 -5.24
CA PRO A 108 6.32 -6.27 -5.40
C PRO A 108 5.87 -7.18 -6.56
N LEU A 109 6.83 -7.78 -7.25
CA LEU A 109 6.62 -8.81 -8.27
C LEU A 109 7.34 -10.10 -7.82
N ILE A 110 6.60 -11.15 -7.50
CA ILE A 110 7.15 -12.41 -7.00
C ILE A 110 6.75 -13.55 -7.91
N GLY A 111 7.71 -14.23 -8.50
CA GLY A 111 7.54 -15.48 -9.22
C GLY A 111 8.16 -16.66 -8.49
N ASP A 112 7.42 -17.76 -8.39
CA ASP A 112 7.93 -19.02 -7.83
C ASP A 112 7.49 -20.21 -8.66
N TRP A 113 8.47 -20.92 -9.22
CA TRP A 113 8.29 -22.16 -9.96
C TRP A 113 8.85 -23.36 -9.20
N ARG A 114 8.09 -24.46 -9.16
CA ARG A 114 8.53 -25.73 -8.57
C ARG A 114 8.10 -26.93 -9.40
N ASP A 115 9.08 -27.69 -9.89
CA ASP A 115 8.82 -28.95 -10.60
C ASP A 115 8.13 -29.99 -9.69
N SER A 116 8.46 -29.95 -8.40
CA SER A 116 7.97 -30.87 -7.37
C SER A 116 6.51 -30.64 -6.96
N ARG A 117 5.84 -29.59 -7.41
CA ARG A 117 4.42 -29.33 -7.07
C ARG A 117 3.54 -30.43 -7.63
N GLU A 118 2.54 -30.88 -6.88
CA GLU A 118 1.54 -31.79 -7.42
C GLU A 118 0.51 -31.02 -8.27
N GLY A 119 -0.05 -31.70 -9.28
CA GLY A 119 -1.02 -31.11 -10.20
C GLY A 119 -0.40 -30.40 -11.42
N PRO A 120 -1.26 -29.82 -12.28
CA PRO A 120 -0.84 -29.18 -13.52
C PRO A 120 -0.15 -27.83 -13.30
N ILE A 121 -0.54 -27.09 -12.26
CA ILE A 121 0.05 -25.79 -11.95
C ILE A 121 1.35 -26.00 -11.17
N LYS A 122 2.45 -25.52 -11.74
CA LYS A 122 3.81 -25.63 -11.19
C LYS A 122 4.38 -24.28 -10.82
N GLY A 123 3.86 -23.20 -11.39
CA GLY A 123 4.34 -21.85 -11.17
C GLY A 123 3.23 -20.87 -10.85
N TYR A 124 3.58 -19.83 -10.08
CA TYR A 124 2.73 -18.65 -9.97
C TYR A 124 3.56 -17.38 -10.05
N LEU A 125 2.95 -16.33 -10.57
CA LEU A 125 3.38 -14.94 -10.39
C LEU A 125 2.37 -14.24 -9.50
N TRP A 126 2.87 -13.55 -8.50
CA TRP A 126 2.11 -12.68 -7.63
C TRP A 126 2.59 -11.24 -7.85
N CYS A 127 1.64 -10.37 -8.18
CA CYS A 127 1.87 -8.94 -8.34
C CYS A 127 0.64 -8.23 -7.80
N GLN A 128 0.77 -7.49 -6.70
CA GLN A 128 -0.39 -6.88 -6.08
C GLN A 128 -0.94 -5.75 -6.97
N GLY A 129 -2.21 -5.84 -7.35
CA GLY A 129 -2.89 -4.76 -8.06
C GLY A 129 -3.24 -3.60 -7.13
N THR A 130 -3.66 -2.47 -7.71
CA THR A 130 -4.04 -1.26 -6.95
C THR A 130 -5.31 -1.49 -6.13
N THR A 131 -6.21 -2.36 -6.60
CA THR A 131 -7.53 -2.61 -5.99
C THR A 131 -7.84 -4.08 -5.77
N SER A 132 -7.04 -5.00 -6.31
CA SER A 132 -7.19 -6.44 -6.10
C SER A 132 -5.85 -7.14 -6.23
N GLU A 133 -5.69 -8.27 -5.53
CA GLU A 133 -4.57 -9.17 -5.78
C GLU A 133 -4.61 -9.69 -7.22
N GLN A 134 -3.45 -9.75 -7.88
CA GLN A 134 -3.31 -10.43 -9.17
C GLN A 134 -2.33 -11.58 -9.01
N THR A 135 -2.87 -12.80 -9.10
CA THR A 135 -2.11 -14.03 -9.13
C THR A 135 -2.30 -14.68 -10.50
N TYR A 136 -1.20 -15.03 -11.14
CA TYR A 136 -1.17 -15.72 -12.42
C TYR A 136 -0.59 -17.11 -12.21
N GLU A 137 -1.28 -18.14 -12.68
CA GLU A 137 -0.87 -19.54 -12.54
C GLU A 137 -0.36 -20.09 -13.87
N PHE A 138 0.67 -20.93 -13.80
CA PHE A 138 1.34 -21.48 -14.98
C PHE A 138 1.64 -22.97 -14.81
N ASP A 139 1.50 -23.72 -15.90
CA ASP A 139 1.87 -25.13 -16.04
C ASP A 139 3.18 -25.33 -16.84
N GLN A 140 3.75 -24.25 -17.39
CA GLN A 140 5.03 -24.22 -18.11
C GLN A 140 5.93 -23.08 -17.60
N TYR A 141 7.22 -23.37 -17.40
CA TYR A 141 8.16 -22.42 -16.81
C TYR A 141 8.43 -21.26 -17.77
N GLU A 142 8.54 -21.56 -19.05
CA GLU A 142 8.86 -20.60 -20.11
C GLU A 142 7.78 -19.52 -20.21
N LEU A 143 6.51 -19.90 -20.05
CA LEU A 143 5.39 -18.96 -20.03
C LEU A 143 5.39 -18.08 -18.76
N LEU A 144 5.73 -18.65 -17.61
CA LEU A 144 5.89 -17.91 -16.37
C LEU A 144 7.01 -16.88 -16.50
N GLU A 145 8.17 -17.31 -17.00
CA GLU A 145 9.37 -16.48 -17.15
C GLU A 145 9.14 -15.33 -18.14
N GLU A 146 8.53 -15.61 -19.30
CA GLU A 146 8.15 -14.58 -20.27
C GLU A 146 7.22 -13.54 -19.64
N HIS A 147 6.19 -14.00 -18.91
CA HIS A 147 5.24 -13.11 -18.26
C HIS A 147 5.90 -12.28 -17.15
N TYR A 148 6.81 -12.88 -16.37
CA TYR A 148 7.57 -12.19 -15.34
C TYR A 148 8.38 -11.04 -15.93
N TRP A 149 9.17 -11.28 -16.98
CA TRP A 149 9.99 -10.24 -17.60
C TRP A 149 9.15 -9.12 -18.20
N ARG A 150 8.00 -9.46 -18.80
CA ARG A 150 7.05 -8.46 -19.28
C ARG A 150 6.55 -7.54 -18.16
N LEU A 151 6.08 -8.11 -17.05
CA LEU A 151 5.63 -7.31 -15.89
C LEU A 151 6.77 -6.51 -15.27
N PHE A 152 7.95 -7.11 -15.13
CA PHE A 152 9.13 -6.45 -14.61
C PHE A 152 9.47 -5.19 -15.43
N HIS A 153 9.54 -5.29 -16.75
CA HIS A 153 9.85 -4.14 -17.61
C HIS A 153 8.73 -3.10 -17.61
N GLU A 154 7.47 -3.51 -17.59
CA GLU A 154 6.34 -2.59 -17.51
C GLU A 154 6.36 -1.77 -16.21
N LEU A 155 6.51 -2.45 -15.06
CA LEU A 155 6.50 -1.80 -13.75
C LEU A 155 7.76 -0.95 -13.53
N SER A 156 8.92 -1.45 -13.98
CA SER A 156 10.18 -0.68 -13.93
C SER A 156 10.07 0.59 -14.78
N GLY A 157 9.54 0.48 -16.01
CA GLY A 157 9.36 1.61 -16.91
C GLY A 157 8.38 2.66 -16.39
N LYS A 158 7.39 2.25 -15.58
CA LYS A 158 6.44 3.15 -14.90
C LYS A 158 6.95 3.65 -13.54
N ASN A 159 8.11 3.19 -13.07
CA ASN A 159 8.62 3.45 -11.72
C ASN A 159 7.63 3.03 -10.61
N THR A 160 6.88 1.95 -10.85
CA THR A 160 5.91 1.38 -9.91
C THR A 160 6.32 -0.01 -9.42
N LEU A 161 7.55 -0.43 -9.68
CA LEU A 161 8.14 -1.64 -9.11
C LEU A 161 8.79 -1.33 -7.76
N ARG A 162 8.40 -2.07 -6.71
CA ARG A 162 9.05 -2.03 -5.39
C ARG A 162 10.26 -2.94 -5.35
N SER A 163 10.02 -4.19 -5.71
CA SER A 163 11.00 -5.27 -5.70
C SER A 163 10.56 -6.34 -6.69
N ALA A 164 11.51 -7.14 -7.16
CA ALA A 164 11.22 -8.29 -8.00
C ALA A 164 12.02 -9.49 -7.53
N LEU A 165 11.36 -10.65 -7.52
CA LEU A 165 11.98 -11.92 -7.19
C LEU A 165 11.44 -12.99 -8.14
N LEU A 166 12.32 -13.75 -8.78
CA LEU A 166 11.96 -14.97 -9.52
C LEU A 166 12.77 -16.14 -8.98
N LYS A 167 12.07 -17.18 -8.52
CA LYS A 167 12.67 -18.44 -8.06
C LYS A 167 12.24 -19.61 -8.94
N LYS A 168 13.18 -20.50 -9.22
CA LYS A 168 12.95 -21.81 -9.84
C LYS A 168 13.56 -22.90 -8.98
N ASN A 169 12.75 -23.81 -8.46
CA ASN A 169 13.19 -24.92 -7.60
C ASN A 169 14.09 -24.43 -6.45
N TYR A 170 13.63 -23.39 -5.73
CA TYR A 170 14.36 -22.73 -4.63
C TYR A 170 15.65 -21.99 -5.04
N THR A 171 16.01 -22.00 -6.33
CA THR A 171 17.14 -21.23 -6.85
C THR A 171 16.66 -19.88 -7.32
N GLU A 172 17.37 -18.83 -6.93
CA GLU A 172 17.09 -17.45 -7.35
C GLU A 172 17.56 -17.25 -8.78
N ILE A 173 16.62 -16.94 -9.67
CA ILE A 173 16.86 -16.64 -11.08
C ILE A 173 17.04 -15.14 -11.27
N HIS A 174 16.27 -14.34 -10.53
CA HIS A 174 16.36 -12.88 -10.56
C HIS A 174 15.96 -12.28 -9.21
N ILE A 175 16.70 -11.27 -8.76
CA ILE A 175 16.38 -10.40 -7.62
C ILE A 175 16.60 -8.96 -8.06
N TRP A 176 15.66 -8.08 -7.71
CA TRP A 176 15.77 -6.65 -7.92
C TRP A 176 15.14 -5.86 -6.76
N PRO A 177 15.76 -4.76 -6.29
CA PRO A 177 17.13 -4.34 -6.62
C PRO A 177 18.15 -5.41 -6.21
N SER A 178 19.24 -5.55 -6.94
CA SER A 178 20.35 -6.43 -6.53
C SER A 178 20.98 -5.85 -5.27
N GLU A 179 21.20 -6.68 -4.25
CA GLU A 179 22.04 -6.32 -3.10
C GLU A 179 23.45 -5.85 -3.52
#